data_AF-A0A9Q1FD25-F1
#
_entry.id   AF-A0A9Q1FD25-F1
#
_cell.length_a   1.000
_cell.length_b   1.000
_cell.length_c   1.000
_cell.angle_alpha   90.00
_cell.angle_beta   90.00
_cell.angle_gamma   90.00
#
_symmetry.space_group_name_H-M   'P 1'
#
loop_
_entity.id
_entity.type
_entity.pdbx_description
1 polymer ?
#
loop_
_entity_poly.entity_id
_entity_poly.type
_entity_poly.pdbx_seq_one_letter_code
_entity_poly.pdbx_strand_id
1 'polypeptide(L)'
;MQDSTINAVMILLDSGKYVEAKALWLINLDLRAGCKKHFTNSDYIDIRGYVKDHLPNFLDLTYAKYDYERDRRSPNPEDQVYRMTVSKFEALGEVRALGPRGNPQLILVDVDARINGFPALIITDDYGREFKLQFLLLGMITADSNHMVLYTSLNEGWWLYDDMKNPLFRAIEMEDIQPQDYVVYLAAYVNVSTKNGKQD
;
A
#
# COMPACT_ATOMS: atom_id res chain seq x y z
N MET A 1 2.08 16.54 8.22
CA MET A 1 2.39 17.36 7.04
C MET A 1 2.10 16.49 5.83
N GLN A 2 1.15 16.87 4.97
CA GLN A 2 0.75 16.08 3.79
C GLN A 2 1.87 16.18 2.74
N ASP A 3 2.32 15.05 2.18
CA ASP A 3 3.35 15.05 1.12
C ASP A 3 2.81 15.80 -0.12
N SER A 4 3.38 16.98 -0.40
CA SER A 4 2.94 17.85 -1.49
C SER A 4 3.16 17.22 -2.87
N THR A 5 4.13 16.32 -3.01
CA THR A 5 4.41 15.62 -4.26
C THR A 5 3.36 14.56 -4.52
N ILE A 6 3.00 13.76 -3.52
CA ILE A 6 1.95 12.75 -3.69
C ILE A 6 0.61 13.43 -3.96
N ASN A 7 0.30 14.52 -3.25
CA ASN A 7 -0.92 15.28 -3.52
C ASN A 7 -0.96 15.81 -4.96
N ALA A 8 0.17 16.31 -5.47
CA ALA A 8 0.27 16.73 -6.87
C ALA A 8 0.09 15.56 -7.85
N VAL A 9 0.67 14.38 -7.57
CA VAL A 9 0.43 13.17 -8.37
C VAL A 9 -1.06 12.82 -8.41
N MET A 10 -1.74 12.85 -7.26
CA MET A 10 -3.18 12.56 -7.18
C MET A 10 -4.01 13.57 -8.00
N ILE A 11 -3.72 14.86 -7.88
CA ILE A 11 -4.39 15.91 -8.68
C ILE A 11 -4.21 15.69 -10.18
N LEU A 12 -3.01 15.28 -10.62
CA LEU A 12 -2.73 14.98 -12.02
C LEU A 12 -3.51 13.75 -12.50
N LEU A 13 -3.57 12.69 -11.68
CA LEU A 13 -4.37 11.50 -11.98
C LEU A 13 -5.86 11.83 -12.10
N ASP A 14 -6.41 12.58 -11.15
CA ASP A 14 -7.82 13.02 -11.15
C ASP A 14 -8.15 13.89 -12.38
N SER A 15 -7.15 14.60 -12.90
CA SER A 15 -7.27 15.42 -14.11
C SER A 15 -7.02 14.64 -15.42
N GLY A 16 -6.83 13.32 -15.36
CA GLY A 16 -6.53 12.47 -16.53
C GLY A 16 -5.13 12.66 -17.11
N LYS A 17 -4.22 13.34 -16.39
CA LYS A 17 -2.84 13.64 -16.81
C LYS A 17 -1.89 12.51 -16.40
N TYR A 18 -2.12 11.32 -16.94
CA TYR A 18 -1.42 10.09 -16.52
C TYR A 18 0.08 10.12 -16.79
N VAL A 19 0.52 10.74 -17.91
CA VAL A 19 1.94 10.82 -18.28
C VAL A 19 2.69 11.74 -17.32
N GLU A 20 2.12 12.91 -17.01
CA GLU A 20 2.68 13.87 -16.08
C GLU A 20 2.68 13.33 -14.65
N ALA A 21 1.61 12.66 -14.24
CA ALA A 21 1.55 11.97 -12.95
C ALA A 21 2.67 10.92 -12.83
N LYS A 22 2.87 10.11 -13.88
CA LYS A 22 3.94 9.10 -13.93
C LYS A 22 5.33 9.72 -13.93
N ALA A 23 5.55 10.80 -14.68
CA ALA A 23 6.83 11.51 -14.68
C ALA A 23 7.15 12.06 -13.28
N LEU A 24 6.19 12.72 -12.64
CA LEU A 24 6.36 13.26 -11.29
C LEU A 24 6.61 12.16 -10.25
N TRP A 25 5.93 11.01 -10.38
CA TRP A 25 6.14 9.83 -9.55
C TRP A 25 7.59 9.32 -9.63
N LEU A 26 8.15 9.21 -10.84
CA LEU A 26 9.53 8.74 -11.06
C LEU A 26 10.57 9.76 -10.62
N ILE A 27 10.33 11.06 -10.83
CA ILE A 27 11.19 12.14 -10.31
C ILE A 27 11.29 12.04 -8.78
N ASN A 28 10.17 11.85 -8.10
CA ASN A 28 10.14 11.73 -6.64
C ASN A 28 10.96 10.51 -6.15
N LEU A 29 10.92 9.38 -6.87
CA LEU A 29 11.69 8.19 -6.52
C LEU A 29 13.19 8.44 -6.61
N ASP A 30 13.67 9.02 -7.71
CA ASP A 30 15.09 9.31 -7.89
C ASP A 30 15.61 10.31 -6.85
N LEU A 31 14.79 11.30 -6.47
CA LEU A 31 15.13 12.24 -5.39
C LEU A 31 15.20 11.56 -4.02
N ARG A 32 14.34 10.57 -3.75
CA ARG A 32 14.26 9.86 -2.45
C ARG A 32 15.33 8.79 -2.29
N ALA A 33 15.56 7.98 -3.33
CA ALA A 33 16.44 6.82 -3.26
C ALA A 33 17.94 7.19 -3.29
N GLY A 34 18.29 8.45 -3.57
CA GLY A 34 19.68 8.87 -3.78
C GLY A 34 20.34 8.21 -5.01
N CYS A 35 19.57 7.42 -5.75
CA CYS A 35 19.98 6.68 -6.93
C CYS A 35 19.36 7.38 -8.13
N LYS A 36 20.21 7.89 -9.04
CA LYS A 36 19.82 8.31 -10.39
C LYS A 36 19.48 7.09 -11.25
N LYS A 37 18.48 6.30 -10.84
CA LYS A 37 18.15 5.03 -11.50
C LYS A 37 17.32 5.28 -12.75
N HIS A 38 16.43 6.29 -12.72
CA HIS A 38 15.54 6.63 -13.81
C HIS A 38 16.06 7.79 -14.69
N PHE A 39 16.97 8.62 -14.15
CA PHE A 39 17.66 9.70 -14.87
C PHE A 39 19.15 9.39 -15.08
N THR A 40 19.46 8.41 -15.94
CA THR A 40 20.79 8.32 -16.55
C THR A 40 21.00 9.49 -17.52
N ASN A 41 22.24 9.79 -17.93
CA ASN A 41 22.65 10.93 -18.79
C ASN A 41 22.04 10.95 -20.24
N SER A 42 20.79 10.54 -20.40
CA SER A 42 20.02 10.45 -21.64
C SER A 42 18.79 11.36 -21.56
N ASP A 43 18.32 11.88 -22.70
CA ASP A 43 17.13 12.75 -22.82
C ASP A 43 15.79 12.06 -22.49
N TYR A 44 15.82 10.86 -21.89
CA TYR A 44 14.67 10.00 -21.65
C TYR A 44 14.66 9.49 -20.21
N ILE A 45 13.45 9.39 -19.64
CA ILE A 45 13.19 8.80 -18.33
C ILE A 45 13.05 7.29 -18.51
N ASP A 46 13.91 6.48 -17.87
CA ASP A 46 13.73 5.02 -17.88
C ASP A 46 12.56 4.66 -16.96
N ILE A 47 11.45 4.22 -17.56
CA ILE A 47 10.23 3.84 -16.84
C ILE A 47 10.22 2.36 -16.42
N ARG A 48 11.27 1.60 -16.72
CA ARG A 48 11.37 0.17 -16.37
C ARG A 48 11.83 0.03 -14.92
N GLY A 49 11.23 -0.89 -14.20
CA GLY A 49 11.53 -1.14 -12.79
C GLY A 49 10.71 -2.30 -12.24
N TYR A 50 11.06 -2.73 -11.03
CA TYR A 50 10.29 -3.69 -10.26
C TYR A 50 9.32 -2.96 -9.34
N VAL A 51 8.24 -3.62 -8.90
CA VAL A 51 7.26 -3.08 -7.94
C VAL A 51 7.94 -2.46 -6.73
N LYS A 52 8.89 -3.19 -6.16
CA LYS A 52 9.67 -2.76 -4.99
C LYS A 52 10.43 -1.45 -5.19
N ASP A 53 10.80 -1.13 -6.43
CA ASP A 53 11.49 0.13 -6.75
C ASP A 53 10.57 1.36 -6.54
N HIS A 54 9.25 1.17 -6.53
CA HIS A 54 8.28 2.23 -6.34
C HIS A 54 7.79 2.40 -4.89
N LEU A 55 8.07 1.42 -4.02
CA LEU A 55 7.67 1.44 -2.61
C LEU A 55 8.22 2.64 -1.82
N PRO A 56 9.43 3.18 -2.10
CA PRO A 56 9.95 4.36 -1.41
C PRO A 56 9.07 5.61 -1.51
N ASN A 57 8.23 5.75 -2.55
CA ASN A 57 7.27 6.86 -2.63
C ASN A 57 6.19 6.80 -1.55
N PHE A 58 5.93 5.64 -0.96
CA PHE A 58 4.92 5.49 0.09
C PHE A 58 5.47 5.79 1.50
N LEU A 59 6.78 6.04 1.66
CA LEU A 59 7.42 6.25 2.97
C LEU A 59 6.90 7.47 3.73
N ASP A 60 6.48 8.53 3.04
CA ASP A 60 6.00 9.77 3.67
C ASP A 60 4.48 9.93 3.64
N LEU A 61 3.74 8.90 3.21
CA LEU A 61 2.28 8.87 3.35
C LEU A 61 1.82 8.79 4.82
N THR A 62 2.71 8.43 5.74
CA THR A 62 2.40 8.30 7.15
C THR A 62 2.14 9.66 7.79
N TYR A 63 0.95 9.85 8.35
CA TYR A 63 0.62 11.04 9.16
C TYR A 63 1.44 11.10 10.45
N ALA A 64 1.87 9.95 10.95
CA ALA A 64 2.79 9.76 12.06
C ALA A 64 3.80 8.65 11.73
N LYS A 65 5.09 8.99 11.72
CA LYS A 65 6.16 7.98 11.72
C LYS A 65 6.26 7.38 13.12
N TYR A 66 6.32 6.06 13.18
CA TYR A 66 6.56 5.33 14.41
C TYR A 66 8.05 5.04 14.53
N ASP A 67 8.64 5.53 15.61
CA ASP A 67 10.01 5.21 16.00
C ASP A 67 9.92 4.25 17.18
N TYR A 68 10.21 2.97 16.93
CA TYR A 68 10.04 1.89 17.91
C TYR A 68 10.72 2.20 19.25
N GLU A 69 11.95 2.72 19.25
CA GLU A 69 12.70 3.01 20.48
C GLU A 69 12.11 4.21 21.24
N ARG A 70 11.71 5.25 20.49
CA ARG A 70 11.18 6.48 21.06
C ARG A 70 9.73 6.33 21.54
N ASP A 71 8.88 5.73 20.73
CA ASP A 71 7.45 5.61 20.97
C ASP A 71 7.12 4.45 21.92
N ARG A 72 7.98 3.43 22.07
CA ARG A 72 7.79 2.39 23.10
C ARG A 72 7.83 2.95 24.52
N ARG A 73 8.61 4.02 24.74
CA ARG A 73 8.76 4.68 26.05
C ARG A 73 7.85 5.91 26.21
N SER A 74 7.01 6.21 25.23
CA SER A 74 6.14 7.38 25.27
C SER A 74 5.07 7.22 26.37
N PRO A 75 4.85 8.25 27.20
CA PRO A 75 3.75 8.26 28.16
C PRO A 75 2.39 8.59 27.53
N ASN A 76 2.34 8.89 26.23
CA ASN A 76 1.10 9.27 25.55
C ASN A 76 0.21 8.03 25.29
N PRO A 77 -1.04 8.00 25.79
CA PRO A 77 -1.97 6.89 25.54
C PRO A 77 -2.22 6.62 24.05
N GLU A 78 -2.21 7.65 23.19
CA GLU A 78 -2.40 7.46 21.75
C GLU A 78 -1.24 6.68 21.10
N ASP A 79 -0.03 6.80 21.64
CA ASP A 79 1.15 6.07 21.14
C ASP A 79 1.07 4.60 21.52
N GLN A 80 0.49 4.30 22.70
CA GLN A 80 0.18 2.93 23.09
C GLN A 80 -0.87 2.32 22.16
N VAL A 81 -1.95 3.05 21.88
CA VAL A 81 -3.00 2.59 20.95
C VAL A 81 -2.41 2.29 19.58
N TYR A 82 -1.65 3.24 19.03
CA TYR A 82 -0.96 3.09 17.75
C TYR A 82 -0.08 1.84 17.72
N ARG A 83 0.79 1.66 18.72
CA ARG A 83 1.74 0.53 18.78
C ARG A 83 1.00 -0.81 18.84
N MET A 84 0.01 -0.92 19.70
CA MET A 84 -0.76 -2.17 19.88
C MET A 84 -1.50 -2.52 18.58
N THR A 85 -2.08 -1.54 17.89
CA THR A 85 -2.69 -1.75 16.57
C THR A 85 -1.68 -2.20 15.53
N VAL A 86 -0.57 -1.47 15.37
CA VAL A 86 0.46 -1.78 14.36
C VAL A 86 1.07 -3.16 14.58
N SER A 87 1.28 -3.58 15.83
CA SER A 87 1.86 -4.88 16.17
C SER A 87 1.12 -6.09 15.60
N LYS A 88 -0.19 -5.95 15.30
CA LYS A 88 -0.98 -7.02 14.67
C LYS A 88 -0.65 -7.25 13.20
N PHE A 89 -0.01 -6.29 12.56
CA PHE A 89 0.34 -6.33 11.14
C PHE A 89 1.84 -6.58 10.92
N GLU A 90 2.68 -6.43 11.96
CA GLU A 90 4.15 -6.56 11.84
C GLU A 90 4.61 -7.92 11.31
N ALA A 91 3.84 -8.99 11.56
CA ALA A 91 4.11 -10.32 11.01
C ALA A 91 4.00 -10.38 9.48
N LEU A 92 3.29 -9.42 8.86
CA LEU A 92 3.10 -9.35 7.42
C LEU A 92 4.21 -8.55 6.72
N GLY A 93 4.88 -7.63 7.41
CA GLY A 93 5.87 -6.74 6.81
C GLY A 93 6.05 -5.42 7.54
N GLU A 94 6.62 -4.43 6.84
CA GLU A 94 6.80 -3.07 7.39
C GLU A 94 5.47 -2.31 7.36
N VAL A 95 5.01 -1.88 8.53
CA VAL A 95 3.66 -1.33 8.71
C VAL A 95 3.66 0.19 8.73
N ARG A 96 2.72 0.78 8.03
CA ARG A 96 2.48 2.22 7.92
C ARG A 96 1.02 2.51 8.22
N ALA A 97 0.74 3.07 9.40
CA ALA A 97 -0.61 3.48 9.78
C ALA A 97 -0.88 4.94 9.38
N LEU A 98 -2.02 5.17 8.73
CA LEU A 98 -2.50 6.48 8.29
C LEU A 98 -3.76 6.87 9.07
N GLY A 99 -3.83 8.16 9.41
CA GLY A 99 -4.87 8.74 10.28
C GLY A 99 -4.34 9.10 11.68
N PRO A 100 -5.22 9.52 12.59
CA PRO A 100 -4.85 9.86 13.97
C PRO A 100 -4.21 8.68 14.71
N ARG A 101 -3.22 8.93 15.59
CA ARG A 101 -2.52 7.87 16.33
C ARG A 101 -3.47 7.01 17.19
N GLY A 102 -4.41 7.65 17.88
CA GLY A 102 -5.45 6.97 18.64
C GLY A 102 -6.51 6.25 17.79
N ASN A 103 -6.61 6.55 16.49
CA ASN A 103 -7.61 5.95 15.62
C ASN A 103 -7.14 5.80 14.15
N PRO A 104 -6.19 4.89 13.87
CA PRO A 104 -5.75 4.62 12.51
C PRO A 104 -6.92 4.23 11.62
N GLN A 105 -7.02 4.86 10.46
CA GLN A 105 -8.10 4.62 9.48
C GLN A 105 -7.67 3.66 8.38
N LEU A 106 -6.38 3.67 8.03
CA LEU A 106 -5.80 2.83 6.99
C LEU A 106 -4.46 2.30 7.50
N ILE A 107 -4.22 1.01 7.31
CA ILE A 107 -2.93 0.37 7.55
C ILE A 107 -2.41 -0.11 6.19
N LEU A 108 -1.27 0.41 5.78
CA LEU A 108 -0.49 -0.10 4.65
C LEU A 108 0.61 -1.00 5.19
N VAL A 109 0.74 -2.19 4.63
CA VAL A 109 1.82 -3.13 4.96
C VAL A 109 2.65 -3.36 3.71
N ASP A 110 3.91 -2.98 3.79
CA ASP A 110 4.93 -3.31 2.82
C ASP A 110 5.44 -4.72 3.11
N VAL A 111 4.89 -5.66 2.33
CA VAL A 111 5.10 -7.08 2.53
C VAL A 111 6.45 -7.51 1.95
N ASP A 112 6.88 -6.88 0.85
CA ASP A 112 8.13 -7.17 0.14
C ASP A 112 8.40 -8.68 -0.01
N ALA A 113 7.38 -9.44 -0.44
CA ALA A 113 7.47 -10.89 -0.63
C ALA A 113 7.79 -11.72 0.63
N ARG A 114 7.67 -11.17 1.85
CA ARG A 114 8.09 -11.83 3.10
C ARG A 114 7.16 -12.94 3.57
N ILE A 115 5.92 -12.97 3.07
CA ILE A 115 4.94 -13.98 3.45
C ILE A 115 4.75 -14.99 2.33
N ASN A 116 4.65 -16.27 2.71
CA ASN A 116 4.26 -17.34 1.81
C ASN A 116 2.72 -17.41 1.76
N GLY A 117 2.11 -16.62 0.88
CA GLY A 117 0.67 -16.64 0.64
C GLY A 117 -0.01 -15.28 0.75
N PHE A 118 -1.33 -15.31 0.93
CA PHE A 118 -2.15 -14.12 1.05
C PHE A 118 -2.33 -13.72 2.51
N PRO A 119 -2.31 -12.41 2.83
CA PRO A 119 -2.52 -11.97 4.18
C PRO A 119 -4.01 -12.10 4.54
N ALA A 120 -4.34 -12.18 5.84
CA ALA A 120 -5.71 -12.37 6.30
C ALA A 120 -6.65 -11.27 5.78
N LEU A 121 -7.90 -11.61 5.44
CA LEU A 121 -8.89 -10.65 4.97
C LEU A 121 -9.31 -9.65 6.05
N ILE A 122 -9.29 -10.05 7.31
CA ILE A 122 -9.67 -9.23 8.46
C ILE A 122 -8.63 -9.41 9.54
N ILE A 123 -8.18 -8.29 10.11
CA ILE A 123 -7.31 -8.27 11.29
C ILE A 123 -8.00 -7.43 12.35
N THR A 124 -8.15 -8.00 13.54
CA THR A 124 -8.72 -7.31 14.70
C THR A 124 -7.59 -6.87 15.62
N ASP A 125 -7.60 -5.60 16.02
CA ASP A 125 -6.63 -5.08 16.98
C ASP A 125 -7.02 -5.36 18.44
N ASP A 126 -6.11 -5.04 19.36
CA ASP A 126 -6.33 -5.26 20.81
C ASP A 126 -7.43 -4.39 21.41
N TYR A 127 -8.01 -3.47 20.63
CA TYR A 127 -9.13 -2.62 21.02
C TYR A 127 -10.45 -3.09 20.38
N GLY A 128 -10.46 -4.24 19.70
CA GLY A 128 -11.65 -4.79 19.05
C GLY A 128 -12.01 -4.08 17.73
N ARG A 129 -11.11 -3.26 17.17
CA ARG A 129 -11.33 -2.64 15.86
C ARG A 129 -10.98 -3.63 14.75
N GLU A 130 -11.85 -3.74 13.77
CA GLU A 130 -11.69 -4.56 12.59
C GLU A 130 -11.11 -3.74 11.45
N PHE A 131 -10.01 -4.26 10.91
CA PHE A 131 -9.35 -3.75 9.73
C PHE A 131 -9.56 -4.76 8.61
N LYS A 132 -10.34 -4.38 7.58
CA LYS A 132 -10.63 -5.22 6.42
C LYS A 132 -9.67 -4.91 5.30
N LEU A 133 -9.10 -5.95 4.70
CA LEU A 133 -8.29 -5.85 3.50
C LEU A 133 -9.14 -5.20 2.39
N GLN A 134 -8.58 -4.19 1.72
CA GLN A 134 -9.23 -3.50 0.62
C GLN A 134 -8.52 -3.73 -0.70
N PHE A 135 -7.19 -3.79 -0.70
CA PHE A 135 -6.44 -4.18 -1.89
C PHE A 135 -5.09 -4.81 -1.56
N LEU A 136 -4.58 -5.55 -2.54
CA LEU A 136 -3.22 -6.05 -2.63
C LEU A 136 -2.60 -5.59 -3.95
N LEU A 137 -1.37 -5.11 -3.87
CA LEU A 137 -0.52 -4.97 -5.05
C LEU A 137 0.30 -6.24 -5.20
N LEU A 138 0.06 -6.97 -6.28
CA LEU A 138 0.71 -8.24 -6.56
C LEU A 138 1.68 -8.08 -7.73
N GLY A 139 2.82 -8.75 -7.67
CA GLY A 139 3.66 -9.00 -8.84
C GLY A 139 3.45 -10.41 -9.34
N MET A 140 3.23 -10.58 -10.64
CA MET A 140 3.17 -11.88 -11.28
C MET A 140 4.57 -12.45 -11.44
N ILE A 141 4.80 -13.67 -10.95
CA ILE A 141 6.07 -14.38 -11.13
C ILE A 141 6.01 -15.13 -12.45
N THR A 142 6.60 -14.56 -13.50
CA THR A 142 6.83 -15.31 -14.75
C THR A 142 8.30 -15.20 -15.14
N ALA A 143 8.80 -16.18 -15.89
CA ALA A 143 10.19 -16.17 -16.36
C ALA A 143 10.51 -14.93 -17.23
N ASP A 144 9.49 -14.35 -17.87
CA ASP A 144 9.64 -13.33 -18.91
C ASP A 144 9.03 -11.96 -18.55
N SER A 145 8.40 -11.80 -17.38
CA SER A 145 7.72 -10.55 -17.03
C SER A 145 7.80 -10.21 -15.53
N ASN A 146 8.05 -8.92 -15.26
CA ASN A 146 7.69 -8.25 -14.01
C ASN A 146 6.42 -7.47 -14.26
N HIS A 147 5.28 -8.15 -14.12
CA HIS A 147 3.99 -7.52 -14.33
C HIS A 147 3.29 -7.29 -12.99
N MET A 148 2.63 -6.14 -12.85
CA MET A 148 1.86 -5.79 -11.66
C MET A 148 0.38 -5.98 -11.92
N VAL A 149 -0.29 -6.54 -10.93
CA VAL A 149 -1.74 -6.62 -10.92
C VAL A 149 -2.26 -6.10 -9.59
N LEU A 150 -3.42 -5.46 -9.63
CA LEU A 150 -4.10 -4.95 -8.45
C LEU A 150 -5.24 -5.90 -8.12
N TYR A 151 -5.19 -6.54 -6.96
CA TYR A 151 -6.30 -7.31 -6.43
C TYR A 151 -7.06 -6.45 -5.42
N THR A 152 -8.32 -6.14 -5.67
CA THR A 152 -9.05 -5.10 -4.93
C THR A 152 -10.50 -5.49 -4.67
N SER A 153 -11.02 -5.06 -3.53
CA SER A 153 -12.42 -5.21 -3.17
C SER A 153 -13.22 -4.04 -3.75
N LEU A 154 -14.14 -4.32 -4.66
CA LEU A 154 -15.03 -3.34 -5.28
C LEU A 154 -16.46 -3.88 -5.27
N ASN A 155 -17.42 -3.07 -4.81
CA ASN A 155 -18.85 -3.41 -4.78
C ASN A 155 -19.14 -4.78 -4.14
N GLU A 156 -18.54 -5.04 -2.98
CA GLU A 156 -18.72 -6.29 -2.21
C GLU A 156 -18.12 -7.55 -2.86
N GLY A 157 -17.43 -7.43 -4.00
CA GLY A 157 -16.70 -8.53 -4.65
C GLY A 157 -15.21 -8.25 -4.79
N TRP A 158 -14.43 -9.30 -5.09
CA TRP A 158 -13.01 -9.19 -5.36
C TRP A 158 -12.72 -9.18 -6.86
N TRP A 159 -11.79 -8.32 -7.25
CA TRP A 159 -11.45 -8.06 -8.63
C TRP A 159 -9.94 -8.01 -8.81
N LEU A 160 -9.47 -8.64 -9.87
CA LEU A 160 -8.10 -8.52 -10.34
C LEU A 160 -8.07 -7.59 -11.56
N TYR A 161 -7.37 -6.47 -11.38
CA TYR A 161 -7.03 -5.54 -12.43
C TYR A 161 -5.66 -5.87 -13.02
N ASP A 162 -5.62 -6.01 -14.34
CA ASP A 162 -4.43 -6.33 -15.12
C ASP A 162 -4.47 -5.53 -16.44
N ASP A 163 -3.56 -4.56 -16.59
CA ASP A 163 -3.53 -3.65 -17.75
C ASP A 163 -3.04 -4.32 -19.05
N MET A 164 -2.58 -5.57 -18.97
CA MET A 164 -2.17 -6.39 -20.12
C MET A 164 -3.26 -7.38 -20.55
N LYS A 165 -4.41 -7.41 -19.88
CA LYS A 165 -5.50 -8.35 -20.18
C LYS A 165 -6.75 -7.62 -20.68
N ASN A 166 -7.57 -8.38 -21.39
CA ASN A 166 -8.92 -7.95 -21.77
C ASN A 166 -9.90 -9.07 -21.37
N PRO A 167 -10.86 -8.82 -20.46
CA PRO A 167 -11.14 -7.55 -19.79
C PRO A 167 -10.04 -7.16 -18.78
N LEU A 168 -9.90 -5.85 -18.55
CA LEU A 168 -8.94 -5.28 -17.60
C LEU A 168 -9.24 -5.71 -16.16
N PHE A 169 -10.53 -5.74 -15.81
CA PHE A 169 -11.03 -6.21 -14.51
C PHE A 169 -11.65 -7.59 -14.67
N ARG A 170 -11.26 -8.52 -13.80
CA ARG A 170 -11.81 -9.87 -13.72
C ARG A 170 -12.26 -10.14 -12.29
N ALA A 171 -13.51 -10.56 -12.13
CA ALA A 171 -13.97 -11.07 -10.84
C ALA A 171 -13.21 -12.36 -10.54
N ILE A 172 -12.61 -12.44 -9.36
CA ILE A 172 -11.83 -13.58 -8.94
C ILE A 172 -11.80 -13.62 -7.41
N GLU A 173 -12.02 -14.80 -6.84
CA GLU A 173 -11.93 -14.98 -5.40
C GLU A 173 -10.48 -15.25 -4.99
N MET A 174 -10.16 -15.02 -3.71
CA MET A 174 -8.79 -15.13 -3.23
C MET A 174 -8.27 -16.56 -3.35
N GLU A 175 -9.15 -17.55 -3.20
CA GLU A 175 -8.86 -18.98 -3.31
C GLU A 175 -8.46 -19.40 -4.73
N ASP A 176 -8.91 -18.65 -5.74
CA ASP A 176 -8.58 -18.92 -7.15
C ASP A 176 -7.20 -18.38 -7.52
N ILE A 177 -6.61 -17.52 -6.68
CA ILE A 177 -5.27 -16.96 -6.88
C ILE A 177 -4.24 -17.92 -6.31
N GLN A 178 -3.50 -18.57 -7.21
CA GLN A 178 -2.45 -19.50 -6.84
C GLN A 178 -1.26 -18.74 -6.20
N PRO A 179 -0.88 -19.03 -4.94
CA PRO A 179 0.22 -18.34 -4.27
C PRO A 179 1.58 -18.44 -4.98
N GLN A 180 1.79 -19.48 -5.81
CA GLN A 180 3.01 -19.62 -6.61
C GLN A 180 3.09 -18.66 -7.81
N ASP A 181 1.96 -18.13 -8.28
CA ASP A 181 1.91 -17.28 -9.47
C ASP A 181 2.05 -15.79 -9.12
N TYR A 182 1.85 -15.43 -7.85
CA TYR A 182 1.79 -14.05 -7.39
C TYR A 182 2.59 -13.82 -6.11
N VAL A 183 3.27 -12.68 -6.05
CA VAL A 183 3.94 -12.16 -4.85
C VAL A 183 3.21 -10.95 -4.34
N VAL A 184 2.90 -10.91 -3.05
CA VAL A 184 2.35 -9.73 -2.40
C VAL A 184 3.47 -8.73 -2.09
N TYR A 185 3.35 -7.52 -2.64
CA TYR A 185 4.27 -6.41 -2.35
C TYR A 185 3.68 -5.40 -1.38
N LEU A 186 2.38 -5.09 -1.53
CA LEU A 186 1.70 -4.12 -0.68
C LEU A 186 0.32 -4.65 -0.31
N ALA A 187 -0.05 -4.55 0.95
CA ALA A 187 -1.40 -4.82 1.44
C ALA A 187 -1.99 -3.57 2.11
N ALA A 188 -3.27 -3.33 1.88
CA ALA A 188 -3.97 -2.17 2.44
C ALA A 188 -5.22 -2.59 3.19
N TYR A 189 -5.30 -2.21 4.46
CA TYR A 189 -6.39 -2.54 5.36
C TYR A 189 -7.10 -1.28 5.85
N VAL A 190 -8.41 -1.21 5.70
CA VAL A 190 -9.22 -0.08 6.17
C VAL A 190 -9.94 -0.45 7.46
N ASN A 191 -9.90 0.46 8.43
CA ASN A 191 -10.69 0.38 9.65
C ASN A 191 -12.17 0.52 9.32
N VAL A 192 -12.97 -0.50 9.63
CA VAL A 192 -14.42 -0.51 9.36
C VAL A 192 -15.26 -0.40 10.62
N SER A 193 -14.63 -0.30 11.79
CA SER A 193 -15.32 -0.28 13.10
C SER A 193 -16.09 0.99 13.42
N THR A 194 -16.27 1.89 12.45
CA THR A 194 -16.99 3.16 12.60
C THR A 194 -18.21 3.31 11.68
N LYS A 195 -18.63 2.28 10.93
CA LYS A 195 -19.85 2.35 10.10
C LYS A 195 -21.18 2.07 10.84
N ASN A 196 -21.17 1.70 12.12
CA ASN A 196 -22.40 1.42 12.90
C ASN A 196 -22.81 2.56 13.86
N GLY A 197 -22.37 3.79 13.60
CA GLY A 197 -22.70 4.96 14.44
C GLY A 197 -23.65 5.95 13.75
N LYS A 198 -24.96 5.65 13.79
CA LYS A 198 -26.15 6.53 13.72
C LYS A 198 -27.21 6.09 12.71
N GLN A 199 -28.21 5.37 13.21
CA GLN A 199 -29.61 5.64 12.92
C GLN A 199 -30.35 5.44 14.25
N ASP A 200 -30.48 6.53 15.01
CA ASP A 200 -31.60 6.76 15.92
C ASP A 200 -32.48 7.84 15.28
#